data_AF-A0A0S4KYH8-F1
#
_entry.id   AF-A0A0S4KYH8-F1
#
_cell.length_a   1.000
_cell.length_b   1.000
_cell.length_c   1.000
_cell.angle_alpha   90.00
_cell.angle_beta   90.00
_cell.angle_gamma   90.00
#
_symmetry.space_group_name_H-M   'P 1'
#
loop_
_entity.id
_entity.type
_entity.pdbx_description
1 polymer ?
#
loop_
_entity_poly.entity_id
_entity_poly.type
_entity_poly.pdbx_seq_one_letter_code
_entity_poly.pdbx_strand_id
1 'polypeptide(L)' 'NDAELMEPTDKRMFVIAAALKSGYTVEKLYNLTKIDRWFLQKMKHIIDYHSTMETIDQNHLT' A
#
# COMPACT_ATOMS: atom_id res chain seq x y z
N ASN A 1 8.89 -4.96 -8.78
CA ASN A 1 9.95 -5.98 -8.58
C ASN A 1 10.36 -5.92 -7.11
N ASP A 2 10.48 -7.03 -6.38
CA ASP A 2 10.69 -7.00 -4.90
C ASP A 2 11.99 -6.26 -4.50
N ALA A 3 12.97 -6.17 -5.41
CA ALA A 3 14.21 -5.42 -5.24
C ALA A 3 14.00 -3.92 -4.93
N GLU A 4 12.94 -3.30 -5.47
CA GLU A 4 12.65 -1.88 -5.26
C GLU A 4 12.13 -1.56 -3.85
N LEU A 5 11.68 -2.57 -3.10
CA LEU A 5 11.26 -2.43 -1.70
C LEU A 5 12.46 -2.41 -0.73
N MET A 6 13.58 -2.99 -1.15
CA MET A 6 14.83 -3.05 -0.39
C MET A 6 15.69 -1.81 -0.59
N GLU A 7 15.68 -1.22 -1.79
CA GLU A 7 16.45 -0.01 -2.10
C GLU A 7 15.78 1.25 -1.52
N PRO A 8 16.48 2.02 -0.66
CA PRO A 8 15.97 3.27 -0.09
C PRO A 8 16.00 4.39 -1.16
N THR A 9 14.99 4.40 -2.01
CA THR A 9 14.77 5.45 -3.02
C THR A 9 13.60 6.36 -2.62
N ASP A 10 13.55 7.56 -3.19
CA ASP A 10 12.40 8.47 -3.12
C ASP A 10 11.10 7.81 -3.63
N LYS A 11 11.22 6.87 -4.56
CA LYS A 11 10.08 6.12 -5.11
C LYS A 11 9.53 5.04 -4.18
N ARG A 12 10.23 4.71 -3.08
CA ARG A 12 9.89 3.60 -2.19
C ARG A 12 8.46 3.65 -1.67
N MET A 13 7.94 4.85 -1.37
CA MET A 13 6.57 5.02 -0.88
C MET A 13 5.52 4.59 -1.91
N PHE A 14 5.75 4.87 -3.19
CA PHE A 14 4.84 4.44 -4.26
C PHE A 14 4.90 2.93 -4.50
N VAL A 15 6.09 2.33 -4.38
CA VAL A 15 6.28 0.88 -4.50
C VAL A 15 5.58 0.15 -3.35
N ILE A 16 5.68 0.66 -2.11
CA ILE A 16 4.95 0.10 -0.96
C ILE A 16 3.43 0.19 -1.17
N ALA A 17 2.94 1.33 -1.64
CA ALA A 17 1.52 1.50 -1.91
C ALA A 17 1.03 0.55 -3.02
N ALA A 18 1.79 0.40 -4.10
CA ALA A 18 1.49 -0.56 -5.16
C ALA A 18 1.52 -2.02 -4.67
N ALA A 19 2.47 -2.37 -3.80
CA ALA A 19 2.57 -3.70 -3.20
C ALA A 19 1.38 -4.00 -2.27
N LEU A 20 0.98 -3.03 -1.43
CA LEU A 20 -0.21 -3.13 -0.59
C LEU A 20 -1.48 -3.28 -1.42
N LYS A 21 -1.65 -2.50 -2.50
CA LYS A 21 -2.77 -2.62 -3.45
C LYS A 21 -2.76 -3.97 -4.18
N SER A 22 -1.58 -4.52 -4.44
CA SER A 22 -1.39 -5.85 -5.06
C SER A 22 -1.55 -7.03 -4.09
N GLY A 23 -2.01 -6.78 -2.86
CA GLY A 23 -2.32 -7.83 -1.88
C GLY A 23 -1.15 -8.34 -1.05
N TYR A 24 -0.01 -7.63 -1.02
CA TYR A 24 1.07 -7.99 -0.10
C TYR A 24 0.63 -7.80 1.34
N THR A 25 1.03 -8.74 2.21
CA THR A 25 0.77 -8.63 3.65
C THR A 25 1.71 -7.64 4.32
N VAL A 26 1.23 -7.03 5.41
CA VAL A 26 2.05 -6.15 6.27
C VAL A 26 3.30 -6.86 6.75
N GLU A 27 3.21 -8.15 7.08
CA GLU A 27 4.35 -8.95 7.52
C GLU A 27 5.41 -9.12 6.42
N LYS A 28 4.98 -9.39 5.18
CA LYS A 28 5.90 -9.47 4.03
C LYS A 28 6.62 -8.12 3.82
N LEU A 29 5.90 -7.02 3.88
CA LEU A 29 6.48 -5.68 3.71
C LEU A 29 7.41 -5.29 4.87
N TYR A 30 7.08 -5.67 6.09
CA TYR A 30 7.97 -5.48 7.23
C TYR A 30 9.30 -6.20 7.01
N ASN A 31 9.25 -7.46 6.56
CA ASN A 31 10.46 -8.25 6.31
C ASN A 31 11.35 -7.66 5.21
N LEU A 32 10.75 -7.10 4.16
CA LEU A 32 11.46 -6.49 3.03
C LEU A 32 11.97 -5.07 3.32
N THR A 33 11.19 -4.27 4.05
CA THR A 33 11.46 -2.82 4.18
C THR A 33 12.00 -2.40 5.54
N LYS A 34 11.76 -3.21 6.59
CA LYS A 34 12.01 -2.89 8.01
C LYS A 34 11.27 -1.64 8.53
N ILE A 35 10.29 -1.14 7.79
CA ILE A 35 9.37 -0.10 8.25
C ILE A 35 8.48 -0.68 9.33
N ASP A 36 8.28 0.04 10.42
CA ASP A 36 7.45 -0.43 11.52
C ASP A 36 6.03 -0.81 11.06
N ARG A 37 5.54 -1.93 11.61
CA ARG A 37 4.25 -2.52 11.22
C ARG A 37 3.10 -1.55 11.43
N TRP A 38 3.17 -0.68 12.44
CA TRP A 38 2.15 0.34 12.69
C TRP A 38 1.99 1.28 11.49
N PHE A 39 3.09 1.76 10.90
CA PHE A 39 3.03 2.63 9.72
C PHE A 39 2.50 1.88 8.49
N LEU A 40 2.95 0.64 8.27
CA LEU A 40 2.47 -0.20 7.17
C LEU A 40 0.96 -0.47 7.30
N GLN A 41 0.46 -0.68 8.53
CA GLN A 41 -0.96 -0.84 8.82
C GLN A 41 -1.75 0.43 8.47
N LYS A 42 -1.24 1.61 8.84
CA LYS A 42 -1.89 2.89 8.49
C LYS A 42 -1.94 3.12 6.98
N MET A 43 -0.85 2.84 6.27
CA MET A 43 -0.84 2.92 4.80
C MET A 43 -1.83 1.94 4.18
N LYS A 44 -1.91 0.71 4.69
CA LYS A 44 -2.90 -0.27 4.24
C LYS A 44 -4.32 0.26 4.39
N HIS A 45 -4.67 0.82 5.54
CA HIS A 45 -6.01 1.37 5.77
C HIS A 45 -6.37 2.48 4.78
N ILE A 46 -5.42 3.38 4.46
CA ILE A 46 -5.64 4.45 3.46
C ILE A 46 -5.92 3.84 2.08
N ILE A 47 -5.12 2.84 1.68
CA ILE A 47 -5.23 2.19 0.36
C ILE A 47 -6.51 1.37 0.26
N ASP A 48 -6.90 0.66 1.33
CA ASP A 48 -8.16 -0.10 1.39
C ASP A 48 -9.36 0.83 1.20
N TYR A 49 -9.35 1.98 1.89
CA TYR A 49 -10.42 2.97 1.79
C TYR A 49 -10.45 3.60 0.39
N HIS A 50 -9.30 3.95 -0.17
CA HIS A 50 -9.20 4.43 -1.55
C HIS A 50 -9.75 3.42 -2.55
N SER A 51 -9.40 2.14 -2.41
CA SER A 51 -9.88 1.07 -3.29
C SER A 51 -11.39 0.86 -3.14
N THR A 52 -11.93 1.01 -1.93
CA THR A 52 -13.39 0.98 -1.70
C THR A 52 -14.07 2.15 -2.42
N MET A 53 -13.53 3.36 -2.32
CA MET A 53 -14.07 4.53 -3.01
C MET A 53 -14.04 4.38 -4.54
N GLU A 54 -12.99 3.75 -5.11
CA GLU A 54 -12.92 3.45 -6.55
C GLU A 54 -14.07 2.54 -7.04
N THR A 55 -14.69 1.76 -6.15
CA THR A 55 -15.83 0.88 -6.50
C THR A 55 -17.19 1.56 -6.43
N ILE A 56 -17.27 2.79 -5.89
CA ILE A 56 -18.53 3.53 -5.81
C ILE A 56 -18.88 4.04 -7.21
N ASP A 57 -20.05 3.65 -7.71
CA ASP A 57 -20.56 4.14 -8.99
C ASP A 57 -20.92 5.62 -8.87
N GLN A 58 -20.28 6.44 -9.70
CA GLN A 58 -20.49 7.89 -9.72
C GLN A 58 -21.95 8.26 -10.05
N ASN A 59 -22.67 7.39 -10.76
CA ASN A 59 -24.07 7.61 -11.14
C ASN A 59 -25.05 7.49 -9.95
N HIS A 60 -24.60 6.97 -8.80
CA HIS A 60 -25.39 6.91 -7.56
C HIS A 60 -25.17 8.11 -6.63
N LEU A 61 -24.37 9.11 -7.05
CA LEU A 61 -24.05 10.30 -6.27
C LEU A 61 -24.95 11.52 -6.59
N THR A 62 -25.96 11.35 -7.44
CA THR A 62 -26.93 12.36 -7.88
C THR A 62 -28.34 11.93 -7.55
#